data_AF-A0A7J0CE22-F1
#
_entry.id   AF-A0A7J0CE22-F1
#
_cell.length_a   1.000
_cell.length_b   1.000
_cell.length_c   1.000
_cell.angle_alpha   90.00
_cell.angle_beta   90.00
_cell.angle_gamma   90.00
#
_symmetry.space_group_name_H-M   'P 1'
#
loop_
_entity.id
_entity.type
_entity.pdbx_description
1 polymer ?
#
loop_
_entity_poly.entity_id
_entity_poly.type
_entity_poly.pdbx_seq_one_letter_code
_entity_poly.pdbx_strand_id
1 'polypeptide(L)' 'MTKLRAKRIGTGYYEVPTPHGTYRVENTPAPKGSGYGSGPNWLIIRPGEEQADESKPTKREAMEYIAALLS' A
#
# COMPACT_ATOMS: atom_id res chain seq x y z
N MET A 1 -2.55 17.00 -9.75
CA MET A 1 -2.45 15.63 -9.19
C MET A 1 -3.77 15.24 -8.57
N THR A 2 -4.42 14.22 -9.13
CA THR A 2 -5.66 13.66 -8.58
C THR A 2 -5.35 13.02 -7.22
N LYS A 3 -5.99 13.47 -6.14
CA LYS A 3 -5.83 12.82 -4.83
C LYS A 3 -6.41 11.41 -4.88
N LEU A 4 -5.56 10.39 -4.76
CA LEU A 4 -6.00 9.00 -4.63
C LEU A 4 -6.86 8.84 -3.38
N ARG A 5 -8.00 8.17 -3.53
CA ARG A 5 -8.89 7.83 -2.41
C ARG A 5 -8.75 6.36 -2.08
N ALA A 6 -8.25 6.09 -0.88
CA ALA A 6 -8.24 4.73 -0.33
C ALA A 6 -9.59 4.41 0.33
N LYS A 7 -10.25 3.34 -0.10
CA LYS A 7 -11.42 2.74 0.54
C LYS A 7 -10.93 1.70 1.56
N ARG A 8 -11.38 1.80 2.81
CA ARG A 8 -11.08 0.77 3.81
C ARG A 8 -11.99 -0.43 3.57
N ILE A 9 -11.40 -1.63 3.45
CA ILE A 9 -12.14 -2.90 3.30
C ILE A 9 -11.99 -3.83 4.51
N GLY A 10 -11.05 -3.53 5.41
CA GLY A 10 -10.85 -4.25 6.66
C GLY A 10 -9.91 -3.52 7.62
N THR A 11 -9.65 -4.11 8.78
CA THR A 11 -8.66 -3.56 9.72
C THR A 11 -7.26 -3.74 9.16
N GLY A 12 -6.64 -2.63 8.73
CA GLY A 12 -5.34 -2.67 8.07
C GLY A 12 -5.40 -2.84 6.55
N TYR A 13 -6.57 -3.12 5.97
CA TYR A 13 -6.74 -3.41 4.55
C TYR A 13 -7.49 -2.29 3.82
N TYR A 14 -6.91 -1.82 2.72
CA TYR A 14 -7.44 -0.75 1.90
C TYR A 14 -7.36 -1.10 0.41
N GLU A 15 -8.34 -0.61 -0.34
CA GLU A 15 -8.34 -0.61 -1.80
C GLU A 15 -8.14 0.81 -2.31
N VAL A 16 -7.36 0.95 -3.36
CA VAL A 16 -7.11 2.23 -4.03
C VAL A 16 -7.52 2.09 -5.49
N PRO A 17 -8.74 2.51 -5.85
CA PRO A 17 -9.19 2.49 -7.24
C PRO A 17 -8.38 3.49 -8.08
N THR A 18 -7.87 3.03 -9.22
CA THR A 18 -7.12 3.84 -10.19
C THR A 18 -7.63 3.54 -11.60
N PRO A 19 -7.32 4.40 -12.60
CA PRO A 19 -7.66 4.11 -14.00
C PRO A 19 -7.05 2.80 -14.54
N HIS A 20 -5.95 2.32 -13.96
CA HIS A 20 -5.27 1.09 -14.37
C HIS A 20 -5.70 -0.14 -13.56
N GLY A 21 -6.71 0.00 -12.69
CA GLY A 21 -7.22 -1.05 -11.83
C GLY A 21 -7.15 -0.69 -10.34
N THR A 22 -7.47 -1.64 -9.47
CA THR A 22 -7.51 -1.42 -8.02
C THR A 22 -6.27 -1.99 -7.35
N TYR A 23 -5.50 -1.13 -6.69
CA TYR A 23 -4.39 -1.55 -5.84
C TYR A 23 -4.93 -1.97 -4.47
N ARG A 24 -4.29 -2.96 -3.84
CA ARG A 24 -4.53 -3.30 -2.42
C ARG A 24 -3.37 -2.80 -1.57
N VAL A 25 -3.70 -2.23 -0.43
CA VAL A 25 -2.75 -1.71 0.54
C VAL A 25 -3.03 -2.36 1.88
N GLU A 26 -2.07 -3.13 2.38
CA GLU A 26 -2.24 -3.99 3.55
C GLU A 26 -1.25 -3.62 4.65
N ASN A 27 -1.75 -3.41 5.86
CA ASN A 27 -0.93 -3.23 7.03
C ASN A 27 -0.50 -4.60 7.57
N THR A 28 0.79 -4.84 7.56
CA THR A 28 1.41 -6.02 8.16
C THR A 28 2.38 -5.59 9.24
N PRO A 29 2.55 -6.35 10.33
CA PRO A 29 3.63 -6.12 11.26
C PRO A 29 4.97 -6.23 10.53
N ALA A 30 5.90 -5.29 10.72
CA ALA A 30 7.24 -5.45 10.19
C ALA A 30 7.89 -6.75 10.73
N PRO A 31 8.54 -7.56 9.89
CA PRO A 31 9.25 -8.73 10.36
C PRO A 31 10.35 -8.32 11.35
N LYS A 32 10.51 -9.12 12.42
CA LYS A 32 11.54 -8.86 13.44
C LYS A 32 12.91 -8.78 12.76
N GLY A 33 13.59 -7.64 12.91
CA GLY A 33 14.95 -7.44 12.39
C GLY A 33 15.07 -6.76 11.02
N SER A 34 13.98 -6.23 10.43
CA SER A 34 14.02 -5.56 9.11
C SER A 34 14.78 -4.22 9.06
N GLY A 35 15.44 -3.79 10.15
CA GLY A 35 16.08 -2.47 10.25
C GLY A 35 15.11 -1.29 10.43
N TYR A 36 13.80 -1.48 10.17
CA TYR A 36 12.75 -0.46 10.35
C TYR A 36 12.02 -0.56 11.71
N GLY A 37 12.50 -1.41 12.63
CA GLY A 37 11.88 -1.65 13.94
C GLY A 37 10.63 -2.53 13.88
N SER A 38 9.87 -2.62 14.98
CA SER A 38 8.61 -3.37 15.08
C SER A 38 7.39 -2.58 14.56
N GLY A 39 7.64 -1.62 13.67
CA GLY A 39 6.61 -0.70 13.16
C GLY A 39 5.66 -1.33 12.14
N PRO A 40 4.59 -0.62 11.77
CA PRO A 40 3.72 -1.05 10.68
C PRO A 40 4.48 -1.07 9.34
N ASN A 41 4.29 -2.11 8.54
CA ASN A 41 4.73 -2.17 7.16
C ASN A 41 3.51 -2.24 6.23
N TRP A 42 3.43 -1.31 5.29
CA TRP A 42 2.30 -1.18 4.38
C TRP A 42 2.67 -1.79 3.04
N LEU A 43 2.19 -3.00 2.81
CA LEU A 43 2.36 -3.73 1.56
C LEU A 43 1.47 -3.14 0.47
N ILE A 44 1.98 -3.12 -0.75
CA ILE A 44 1.31 -2.59 -1.94
C ILE A 44 1.23 -3.73 -2.95
N ILE A 45 0.01 -4.09 -3.33
CA ILE A 45 -0.27 -5.16 -4.29
C ILE A 45 -0.92 -4.50 -5.52
N ARG A 46 -0.32 -4.70 -6.70
CA ARG A 46 -0.85 -4.17 -7.97
C ARG A 46 -2.16 -4.84 -8.40
N PRO A 47 -2.93 -4.18 -9.28
CA PRO A 47 -4.12 -4.78 -9.87
C PRO A 47 -3.77 -6.10 -10.59
N GLY A 48 -4.45 -7.19 -10.22
CA GLY A 48 -4.24 -8.51 -10.81
C GLY A 48 -3.10 -9.33 -10.19
N GLU A 49 -2.35 -8.76 -9.25
CA GLU A 49 -1.29 -9.50 -8.53
C GLU A 49 -1.80 -10.10 -7.22
N GLU A 50 -1.21 -11.24 -6.84
CA GLU A 50 -1.49 -11.93 -5.57
C GLU A 50 -0.45 -11.62 -4.48
N GLN A 51 0.73 -11.12 -4.87
CA GLN A 51 1.84 -10.81 -3.97
C GLN A 51 2.09 -9.30 -3.91
N ALA A 52 2.73 -8.86 -2.83
CA ALA A 52 3.09 -7.46 -2.68
C ALA A 52 4.32 -7.13 -3.55
N ASP A 53 4.17 -6.16 -4.45
CA ASP A 53 5.27 -5.61 -5.24
C ASP A 53 6.28 -4.86 -4.38
N GLU A 54 5.78 -4.14 -3.37
CA GLU A 54 6.54 -3.14 -2.64
C GLU A 54 5.97 -2.95 -1.23
N SER A 55 6.80 -2.44 -0.30
CA SER A 55 6.35 -2.12 1.05
C SER A 55 6.86 -0.74 1.50
N LYS A 56 6.06 -0.03 2.30
CA LYS A 56 6.40 1.30 2.84
C LYS A 56 6.15 1.37 4.34
N PRO A 57 6.95 2.15 5.10
CA PRO A 57 6.83 2.23 6.55
C PRO A 57 5.54 2.94 7.00
N THR A 58 4.90 3.73 6.13
CA THR A 58 3.64 4.41 6.44
C THR A 58 2.61 4.27 5.34
N LYS A 59 1.32 4.31 5.71
CA LYS A 59 0.21 4.33 4.75
C LYS A 59 0.35 5.51 3.78
N ARG A 60 0.78 6.67 4.28
CA ARG A 60 0.96 7.87 3.47
C ARG A 60 1.96 7.63 2.35
N GLU A 61 3.13 7.08 2.68
CA GLU A 61 4.17 6.76 1.70
C GLU A 61 3.71 5.70 0.69
N ALA A 62 2.92 4.71 1.13
CA ALA A 62 2.32 3.74 0.21
C ALA A 62 1.38 4.43 -0.81
N MET A 63 0.56 5.38 -0.36
CA MET A 63 -0.33 6.14 -1.25
C MET A 63 0.45 7.07 -2.18
N GLU A 64 1.51 7.71 -1.70
CA GLU A 64 2.39 8.56 -2.50
C GLU A 64 3.13 7.76 -3.57
N TYR A 65 3.59 6.54 -3.23
CA TYR A 65 4.17 5.61 -4.18
C TYR A 65 3.19 5.22 -5.29
N ILE A 66 1.96 4.84 -4.95
CA ILE A 66 0.93 4.55 -5.96
C ILE A 66 0.66 5.79 -6.82
N ALA A 67 0.59 6.99 -6.24
CA ALA A 67 0.39 8.21 -7.02
C ALA A 67 1.55 8.50 -8.00
N ALA A 68 2.79 8.20 -7.60
CA ALA A 68 3.97 8.34 -8.45
C ALA A 68 3.98 7.33 -9.61
N LEU A 69 3.48 6.11 -9.42
CA LEU A 69 3.34 5.11 -10.49
C LEU A 69 2.31 5.51 -11.57
N LEU A 70 1.37 6.39 -11.23
CA LEU A 70 0.28 6.84 -12.10
C LEU A 70 0.54 8.21 -12.74
N SER A 71 1.66 8.86 -12.41
CA SER A 71 2.08 10.15 -12.95
C SER A 71 2.92 9.97 -14.19
#